data_AF-A0A964R5H2-F1
#
_entry.id   AF-A0A964R5H2-F1
#
_cell.length_a   1.000
_cell.length_b   1.000
_cell.length_c   1.000
_cell.angle_alpha   90.00
_cell.angle_beta   90.00
_cell.angle_gamma   90.00
#
_symmetry.space_group_name_H-M   'P 1'
#
loop_
_entity.id
_entity.type
_entity.pdbx_description
1 polymer ?
#
loop_
_entity_poly.entity_id
_entity_poly.type
_entity_poly.pdbx_seq_one_letter_code
_entity_poly.pdbx_strand_id
1 'polypeptide(L)'
;MPTIVLFLVFCQALGALIGALTAVWSEIAYMRAMRDKKIDTAERTHLDIIARGLRFGMTLLLLSSFGLVVVNYQLHAPLQPALSPSYWTSILLALTIIGFAWALSRRHLSFAFGSAVIFTAWWFLFFLTTGQLPALSFGAAVSLLAVTTTLFYALLEYSRFLILRT
;
A
#
# COMPACT_ATOMS: atom_id res chain seq x y z
N MET A 1 23.91 -3.20 14.53
CA MET A 1 22.83 -4.04 13.96
C MET A 1 23.44 -4.98 12.93
N PRO A 2 23.02 -6.25 12.88
CA PRO A 2 23.56 -7.20 11.91
C PRO A 2 23.20 -6.77 10.47
N THR A 3 24.13 -6.95 9.53
CA THR A 3 23.99 -6.51 8.13
C THR A 3 22.74 -7.05 7.45
N ILE A 4 22.35 -8.29 7.78
CA ILE A 4 21.14 -8.94 7.27
C ILE A 4 19.84 -8.26 7.73
N VAL A 5 19.78 -7.71 8.96
CA VAL A 5 18.60 -6.97 9.43
C VAL A 5 18.46 -5.66 8.66
N LEU A 6 19.57 -4.95 8.45
CA LEU A 6 19.56 -3.71 7.67
C LEU A 6 19.13 -3.97 6.21
N PHE A 7 19.60 -5.05 5.61
CA PHE A 7 19.17 -5.48 4.28
C PHE A 7 17.66 -5.78 4.23
N LEU A 8 17.11 -6.50 5.21
CA LEU A 8 15.68 -6.81 5.27
C LEU A 8 14.82 -5.57 5.49
N VAL A 9 15.23 -4.64 6.37
CA VAL A 9 14.55 -3.34 6.55
C VAL A 9 14.57 -2.54 5.24
N PHE A 10 15.70 -2.53 4.54
CA PHE A 10 15.82 -1.88 3.23
C PHE A 10 14.86 -2.50 2.21
N CYS A 11 14.81 -3.83 2.09
CA CYS A 11 13.88 -4.51 1.19
C CYS A 11 12.42 -4.24 1.55
N GLN A 12 12.08 -4.16 2.84
CA GLN A 12 10.74 -3.83 3.30
C GLN A 12 10.33 -2.40 2.89
N ALA A 13 11.21 -1.42 3.12
CA ALA A 13 10.99 -0.03 2.73
C ALA A 13 10.92 0.13 1.20
N LEU A 14 11.77 -0.58 0.46
CA LEU A 14 11.76 -0.61 -1.00
C LEU A 14 10.44 -1.21 -1.52
N GLY A 15 9.94 -2.28 -0.92
CA GLY A 15 8.65 -2.88 -1.26
C GLY A 15 7.49 -1.92 -1.05
N ALA A 16 7.49 -1.19 0.08
CA ALA A 16 6.50 -0.16 0.38
C ALA A 16 6.57 1.01 -0.62
N LEU A 17 7.77 1.45 -0.99
CA LEU A 17 7.99 2.53 -1.96
C LEU A 17 7.52 2.14 -3.36
N ILE A 18 7.87 0.94 -3.84
CA ILE A 18 7.39 0.43 -5.13
C ILE A 18 5.86 0.37 -5.12
N GLY A 19 5.26 -0.14 -4.05
CA GLY A 19 3.80 -0.19 -3.91
C GLY A 19 3.15 1.20 -3.93
N ALA A 20 3.70 2.18 -3.23
CA ALA A 20 3.20 3.55 -3.23
C ALA A 20 3.32 4.23 -4.61
N LEU A 21 4.46 4.10 -5.29
CA LEU A 21 4.65 4.66 -6.62
C LEU A 21 3.77 3.98 -7.67
N THR A 22 3.61 2.65 -7.60
CA THR A 22 2.70 1.92 -8.49
C THR A 22 1.23 2.26 -8.22
N ALA A 23 0.85 2.58 -6.98
CA ALA A 23 -0.48 3.09 -6.67
C ALA A 23 -0.74 4.45 -7.34
N VAL A 24 0.23 5.39 -7.30
CA VAL A 24 0.13 6.67 -8.04
C VAL A 24 -0.03 6.41 -9.54
N TRP A 25 0.80 5.54 -10.10
CA TRP A 25 0.74 5.21 -11.53
C TRP A 25 -0.59 4.56 -11.93
N SER A 26 -1.17 3.74 -11.03
CA SER A 26 -2.47 3.12 -11.23
C SER A 26 -3.61 4.13 -11.34
N GLU A 27 -3.61 5.17 -10.51
CA GLU A 27 -4.61 6.24 -10.54
C GLU A 27 -4.47 7.08 -11.81
N ILE A 28 -3.25 7.45 -12.19
CA ILE A 28 -3.00 8.22 -13.43
C ILE A 28 -3.43 7.42 -14.65
N ALA A 29 -3.06 6.14 -14.73
CA ALA A 29 -3.44 5.26 -15.82
C ALA A 29 -4.96 5.09 -15.89
N TYR A 30 -5.63 4.96 -14.75
CA TYR A 30 -7.08 4.87 -14.68
C TYR A 30 -7.79 6.14 -15.16
N MET A 31 -7.34 7.32 -14.71
CA MET A 31 -7.92 8.59 -15.15
C MET A 31 -7.79 8.78 -16.67
N ARG A 32 -6.68 8.34 -17.27
CA ARG A 32 -6.49 8.37 -18.73
C ARG A 32 -7.45 7.42 -19.45
N ALA A 33 -7.57 6.18 -18.98
CA ALA A 33 -8.45 5.18 -19.59
C ALA A 33 -9.95 5.54 -19.48
N MET A 34 -10.34 6.26 -18.42
CA MET A 34 -11.73 6.70 -18.26
C MET A 34 -12.10 7.92 -19.12
N ARG A 35 -11.13 8.60 -19.74
CA ARG A 35 -11.39 9.78 -20.58
C ARG A 35 -12.27 9.46 -21.79
N ASP A 36 -12.00 8.33 -22.44
CA ASP A 36 -12.67 7.94 -23.69
C ASP A 36 -13.88 7.01 -23.45
N LYS A 37 -14.24 6.76 -22.17
CA LYS A 37 -15.32 5.85 -21.72
C LYS A 37 -15.26 4.42 -22.27
N LYS A 38 -14.19 4.05 -22.97
CA LYS A 38 -13.93 2.71 -23.51
C LYS A 38 -12.51 2.30 -23.13
N ILE A 39 -12.40 1.22 -22.36
CA ILE A 39 -11.11 0.64 -22.02
C ILE A 39 -10.67 -0.23 -23.18
N ASP A 40 -9.60 0.16 -23.87
CA ASP A 40 -9.02 -0.64 -24.94
C ASP A 40 -8.20 -1.82 -24.39
N THR A 41 -7.99 -2.84 -25.20
CA THR A 41 -7.15 -4.00 -24.91
C THR A 41 -5.71 -3.61 -24.54
N ALA A 42 -5.16 -2.56 -25.17
CA ALA A 42 -3.86 -1.98 -24.83
C ALA A 42 -3.85 -1.38 -23.41
N GLU A 43 -4.91 -0.66 -23.03
CA GLU A 43 -5.04 -0.06 -21.69
C GLU A 43 -5.20 -1.13 -20.60
N ARG A 44 -5.94 -2.20 -20.90
CA ARG A 44 -6.06 -3.35 -20.00
C ARG A 44 -4.72 -4.02 -19.74
N THR A 45 -3.89 -4.15 -20.78
CA THR A 45 -2.53 -4.71 -20.66
C THR A 45 -1.64 -3.81 -19.79
N HIS A 46 -1.80 -2.49 -19.91
CA HIS A 46 -1.07 -1.53 -19.07
C HIS A 46 -1.49 -1.63 -17.60
N LEU A 47 -2.79 -1.76 -17.32
CA LEU A 47 -3.32 -1.98 -15.96
C LEU A 47 -2.82 -3.30 -15.35
N ASP A 48 -2.69 -4.36 -16.15
CA ASP A 48 -2.14 -5.65 -15.69
C ASP A 48 -0.65 -5.56 -15.31
N ILE A 49 0.14 -4.75 -16.03
CA ILE A 49 1.53 -4.47 -15.64
C ILE A 49 1.57 -3.74 -14.29
N ILE A 50 0.71 -2.76 -14.09
CA ILE A 50 0.62 -2.00 -12.84
C ILE A 50 0.22 -2.93 -11.68
N ALA A 51 -0.77 -3.79 -11.89
CA ALA A 51 -1.18 -4.78 -10.90
C ALA A 51 -0.05 -5.75 -10.52
N ARG A 52 0.81 -6.13 -11.47
CA ARG A 52 2.03 -6.91 -11.18
C ARG A 52 3.02 -6.14 -10.32
N GLY A 53 3.20 -4.84 -10.57
CA GLY A 53 4.03 -3.96 -9.73
C GLY A 53 3.54 -3.89 -8.28
N LEU A 54 2.24 -3.71 -8.08
CA LEU A 54 1.58 -3.75 -6.77
C LEU A 54 1.80 -5.09 -6.04
N ARG A 55 1.64 -6.22 -6.76
CA ARG A 55 1.90 -7.55 -6.21
C ARG A 55 3.36 -7.73 -5.84
N PHE A 56 4.28 -7.29 -6.67
CA PHE A 56 5.72 -7.37 -6.40
C PHE A 56 6.09 -6.60 -5.12
N GLY A 57 5.62 -5.35 -5.00
CA GLY A 57 5.83 -4.54 -3.78
C GLY A 57 5.30 -5.25 -2.53
N MET A 58 4.11 -5.85 -2.61
CA MET A 58 3.50 -6.57 -1.49
C MET A 58 4.28 -7.83 -1.12
N THR A 59 4.70 -8.62 -2.11
CA THR A 59 5.50 -9.83 -1.87
C THR A 59 6.84 -9.50 -1.24
N LEU A 60 7.51 -8.44 -1.72
CA LEU A 60 8.80 -8.01 -1.17
C LEU A 60 8.65 -7.54 0.28
N LEU A 61 7.60 -6.75 0.56
CA LEU A 61 7.30 -6.24 1.89
C LEU A 61 7.02 -7.39 2.87
N LEU A 62 6.13 -8.32 2.52
CA LEU A 62 5.75 -9.44 3.39
C LEU A 62 6.91 -10.41 3.61
N LEU A 63 7.67 -10.75 2.56
CA LEU A 63 8.81 -11.65 2.68
C LEU A 63 9.91 -11.04 3.55
N SER A 64 10.18 -9.74 3.41
CA SER A 64 11.13 -9.02 4.25
C SER A 64 10.66 -8.94 5.70
N SER A 65 9.37 -8.66 5.92
CA SER A 65 8.76 -8.61 7.25
C SER A 65 8.83 -9.96 7.96
N PHE A 66 8.57 -11.06 7.25
CA PHE A 66 8.71 -12.41 7.76
C PHE A 66 10.18 -12.74 8.07
N GLY A 67 11.08 -12.41 7.15
CA GLY A 67 12.53 -12.56 7.35
C GLY A 67 13.02 -11.83 8.59
N LEU A 68 12.52 -10.62 8.88
CA LEU A 68 12.86 -9.87 10.08
C LEU A 68 12.48 -10.61 11.36
N VAL A 69 11.31 -11.25 11.40
CA VAL A 69 10.89 -12.05 12.56
C VAL A 69 11.82 -13.24 12.74
N VAL A 70 12.07 -14.00 11.68
CA VAL A 70 12.93 -15.20 11.74
C VAL A 70 14.36 -14.86 12.17
N VAL A 71 14.96 -13.83 11.57
CA VAL A 71 16.34 -13.42 11.88
C VAL A 71 16.46 -12.89 13.30
N ASN A 72 15.52 -12.04 13.76
CA ASN A 72 15.58 -11.52 15.14
C ASN A 72 15.33 -12.61 16.18
N TYR A 73 14.52 -13.62 15.86
CA TYR A 73 14.33 -14.79 16.71
C TYR A 73 15.64 -15.58 16.86
N GLN A 74 16.31 -15.90 15.76
CA GLN A 74 17.58 -16.63 15.77
C GLN A 74 18.70 -15.87 16.50
N LEU A 75 18.74 -14.55 16.36
CA LEU A 75 19.72 -13.70 17.03
C LEU A 75 19.41 -13.43 18.50
N HIS A 76 18.34 -14.00 19.05
CA HIS A 76 17.89 -13.77 20.42
C HIS A 76 17.80 -12.27 20.76
N ALA A 77 17.33 -11.48 19.78
CA ALA A 77 17.24 -10.04 19.94
C ALA A 77 16.29 -9.71 21.11
N PRO A 78 16.63 -8.73 21.97
CA PRO A 78 15.81 -8.37 23.13
C PRO A 78 14.45 -7.79 22.72
N LEU A 79 14.36 -7.20 21.53
CA LEU A 79 13.15 -6.68 20.94
C LEU A 79 12.76 -7.53 19.73
N GLN A 80 11.77 -8.39 19.90
CA GLN A 80 11.23 -9.21 18.82
C GLN A 80 10.20 -8.40 18.01
N PRO A 81 10.36 -8.27 16.68
CA PRO A 81 9.40 -7.53 15.85
C PRO A 81 7.96 -8.05 15.99
N ALA A 82 7.78 -9.36 16.15
CA ALA A 82 6.45 -9.96 16.33
C ALA A 82 5.70 -9.49 17.59
N LEU A 83 6.40 -8.91 18.57
CA LEU A 83 5.82 -8.35 19.79
C LEU A 83 5.66 -6.83 19.71
N SER A 84 6.03 -6.19 18.59
CA SER A 84 5.93 -4.74 18.45
C SER A 84 4.57 -4.32 17.85
N PRO A 85 3.96 -3.22 18.35
CA PRO A 85 2.74 -2.66 17.76
C PRO A 85 2.93 -2.22 16.30
N SER A 86 4.12 -1.75 15.95
CA SER A 86 4.44 -1.29 14.59
C SER A 86 4.40 -2.43 13.57
N TYR A 87 4.86 -3.63 13.96
CA TYR A 87 4.77 -4.82 13.11
C TYR A 87 3.32 -5.19 12.81
N TRP A 88 2.48 -5.32 13.84
CA TRP A 88 1.07 -5.65 13.63
C TRP A 88 0.30 -4.59 12.86
N THR A 89 0.64 -3.32 13.05
CA THR A 89 0.09 -2.22 12.24
C THR A 89 0.46 -2.40 10.76
N SER A 90 1.72 -2.73 10.46
CA SER A 90 2.15 -3.00 9.08
C SER A 90 1.46 -4.21 8.46
N ILE A 91 1.28 -5.30 9.21
CA ILE A 91 0.56 -6.49 8.74
C ILE A 91 -0.91 -6.18 8.48
N LEU A 92 -1.56 -5.42 9.37
CA LEU A 92 -2.95 -5.01 9.17
C LEU A 92 -3.12 -4.13 7.92
N LEU A 93 -2.21 -3.20 7.68
CA LEU A 93 -2.22 -2.39 6.45
C LEU A 93 -2.02 -3.26 5.20
N ALA A 94 -1.10 -4.22 5.24
CA ALA A 94 -0.88 -5.15 4.15
C ALA A 94 -2.14 -5.99 3.85
N LEU A 95 -2.77 -6.53 4.90
CA LEU A 95 -4.03 -7.27 4.79
C LEU A 95 -5.17 -6.38 4.29
N THR A 96 -5.23 -5.12 4.71
CA THR A 96 -6.21 -4.13 4.22
C THR A 96 -6.04 -3.94 2.72
N ILE A 97 -4.81 -3.71 2.23
CA ILE A 97 -4.54 -3.57 0.80
C ILE A 97 -4.97 -4.82 0.03
N ILE A 98 -4.62 -6.01 0.50
CA ILE A 98 -4.98 -7.28 -0.13
C ILE A 98 -6.51 -7.46 -0.15
N GLY A 99 -7.17 -7.21 0.97
CA GLY A 99 -8.62 -7.34 1.12
C GLY A 99 -9.40 -6.38 0.22
N PHE A 100 -8.99 -5.11 0.17
CA PHE A 100 -9.61 -4.12 -0.72
C PHE A 100 -9.31 -4.39 -2.19
N ALA A 101 -8.09 -4.79 -2.54
CA ALA A 101 -7.76 -5.18 -3.91
C ALA A 101 -8.58 -6.39 -4.37
N TRP A 102 -8.78 -7.37 -3.48
CA TRP A 102 -9.63 -8.52 -3.75
C TRP A 102 -11.11 -8.12 -3.91
N ALA A 103 -11.64 -7.30 -3.01
CA ALA A 103 -13.02 -6.81 -3.09
C ALA A 103 -13.27 -6.01 -4.38
N LEU A 104 -12.29 -5.21 -4.80
CA LEU A 104 -12.34 -4.43 -6.05
C LEU A 104 -12.27 -5.35 -7.28
N SER A 105 -11.47 -6.42 -7.25
CA SER A 105 -11.41 -7.42 -8.32
C SER A 105 -12.75 -8.16 -8.53
N ARG A 106 -13.53 -8.32 -7.46
CA ARG A 106 -14.85 -8.96 -7.46
C ARG A 106 -16.01 -7.98 -7.69
N ARG A 107 -15.71 -6.68 -7.90
CA ARG A 107 -16.71 -5.60 -8.06
C ARG A 107 -17.66 -5.45 -6.86
N HIS A 108 -17.24 -5.84 -5.66
CA HIS A 108 -18.05 -5.64 -4.44
C HIS A 108 -18.02 -4.20 -3.93
N LEU A 109 -17.04 -3.41 -4.35
CA LEU A 109 -16.85 -2.02 -3.93
C LEU A 109 -16.76 -1.11 -5.15
N SER A 110 -17.14 0.17 -4.96
CA SER A 110 -16.88 1.18 -5.97
C SER A 110 -15.37 1.35 -6.15
N PHE A 111 -14.94 1.51 -7.40
CA PHE A 111 -13.52 1.72 -7.72
C PHE A 111 -12.98 2.92 -6.93
N ALA A 112 -13.76 4.00 -6.84
CA ALA A 112 -13.35 5.22 -6.18
C ALA A 112 -12.99 5.05 -4.71
N PHE A 113 -13.80 4.29 -3.96
CA PHE A 113 -13.55 4.05 -2.56
C PHE A 113 -12.37 3.08 -2.38
N GLY A 114 -12.38 1.95 -3.09
CA GLY A 114 -11.35 0.93 -2.93
C GLY A 114 -9.96 1.43 -3.34
N SER A 115 -9.87 2.23 -4.40
CA SER A 115 -8.60 2.77 -4.86
C SER A 115 -8.03 3.82 -3.90
N ALA A 116 -8.88 4.67 -3.30
CA ALA A 116 -8.46 5.62 -2.26
C ALA A 116 -7.94 4.92 -1.00
N VAL A 117 -8.58 3.85 -0.56
CA VAL A 117 -8.12 3.04 0.59
C VAL A 117 -6.76 2.41 0.28
N ILE A 118 -6.62 1.76 -0.88
CA ILE A 118 -5.37 1.11 -1.29
C ILE A 118 -4.24 2.14 -1.40
N PHE A 119 -4.51 3.28 -2.04
CA PHE A 119 -3.56 4.38 -2.20
C PHE A 119 -3.05 4.88 -0.85
N THR A 120 -3.97 5.19 0.07
CA THR A 120 -3.61 5.68 1.40
C THR A 120 -2.86 4.65 2.22
N ALA A 121 -3.30 3.39 2.20
CA ALA A 121 -2.61 2.32 2.92
C ALA A 121 -1.18 2.07 2.43
N TRP A 122 -0.90 2.21 1.13
CA TRP A 122 0.46 2.10 0.59
C TRP A 122 1.38 3.21 1.08
N TRP A 123 0.91 4.46 1.05
CA TRP A 123 1.67 5.58 1.59
C TRP A 123 1.89 5.44 3.09
N PHE A 124 0.88 4.94 3.82
CA PHE A 124 1.01 4.68 5.25
C PHE A 124 2.07 3.62 5.55
N LEU A 125 2.10 2.52 4.77
CA LEU A 125 3.16 1.51 4.85
C LEU A 125 4.54 2.10 4.56
N PHE A 126 4.66 2.98 3.56
CA PHE A 126 5.93 3.63 3.24
C PHE A 126 6.43 4.50 4.40
N PHE A 127 5.59 5.36 4.97
CA PHE A 127 6.02 6.20 6.09
C PHE A 127 6.27 5.40 7.37
N LEU A 128 5.55 4.30 7.58
CA LEU A 128 5.77 3.40 8.72
C LEU A 128 7.12 2.68 8.59
N THR A 129 7.42 2.13 7.42
CA THR A 129 8.65 1.36 7.16
C THR A 129 9.91 2.23 7.11
N THR A 130 9.78 3.49 6.69
CA THR A 130 10.88 4.47 6.71
C THR A 130 11.07 5.17 8.06
N GLY A 131 10.18 4.93 9.03
CA GLY A 131 10.24 5.56 10.36
C GLY A 131 9.88 7.05 10.36
N GLN A 132 9.23 7.56 9.31
CA GLN A 132 8.77 8.95 9.25
C GLN A 132 7.46 9.18 10.00
N LEU A 133 6.69 8.12 10.30
CA LEU A 133 5.52 8.24 11.15
C LEU A 133 5.94 8.36 12.62
N PRO A 134 5.31 9.28 13.39
CA PRO A 134 5.49 9.32 14.84
C PRO A 134 5.03 7.99 15.46
N ALA A 135 5.51 7.71 16.67
CA ALA A 135 5.07 6.53 17.44
C ALA A 135 3.59 6.66 17.80
N LEU A 136 2.72 6.17 16.90
CA LEU A 136 1.28 6.16 17.08
C LEU A 136 0.87 4.88 17.81
N SER A 137 -0.12 5.01 18.70
CA SER A 137 -0.84 3.83 19.18
C SER A 137 -1.58 3.17 18.02
N PHE A 138 -1.87 1.88 18.13
CA PHE A 138 -2.61 1.15 17.10
C PHE A 138 -3.94 1.83 16.75
N GLY A 139 -4.71 2.27 17.76
CA GLY A 139 -5.96 2.99 17.54
C GLY A 139 -5.77 4.32 16.82
N ALA A 140 -4.73 5.08 17.17
CA ALA A 140 -4.41 6.34 16.50
C ALA A 140 -4.00 6.14 15.03
N ALA A 141 -3.26 5.06 14.74
CA ALA A 141 -2.89 4.69 13.38
C ALA A 141 -4.13 4.35 12.53
N VAL A 142 -5.08 3.60 13.08
CA VAL A 142 -6.34 3.27 12.40
C VAL A 142 -7.21 4.50 12.18
N SER A 143 -7.35 5.39 13.18
CA SER A 143 -8.12 6.62 13.01
C SER A 143 -7.50 7.54 11.97
N LEU A 144 -6.17 7.65 11.96
CA LEU A 144 -5.46 8.49 11.00
C LEU A 144 -5.54 7.92 9.59
N LEU A 145 -5.50 6.59 9.44
CA LEU A 145 -5.81 5.92 8.17
C LEU A 145 -7.22 6.29 7.71
N ALA A 146 -8.25 6.17 8.55
CA ALA A 146 -9.64 6.49 8.18
C ALA A 146 -9.81 7.96 7.74
N VAL A 147 -9.23 8.90 8.49
CA VAL A 147 -9.27 10.34 8.15
C VAL A 147 -8.54 10.61 6.84
N THR A 148 -7.33 10.09 6.67
CA THR A 148 -6.55 10.29 5.44
C THR A 148 -7.22 9.63 4.23
N THR A 149 -7.76 8.43 4.36
CA THR A 149 -8.56 7.78 3.32
C THR A 149 -9.74 8.65 2.90
N THR A 150 -10.45 9.27 3.83
CA THR A 150 -11.59 10.15 3.51
C THR A 150 -11.13 11.39 2.74
N LEU A 151 -10.00 12.00 3.13
CA LEU A 151 -9.41 13.14 2.43
C LEU A 151 -8.97 12.78 1.00
N PHE A 152 -8.25 11.66 0.85
CA PHE A 152 -7.80 11.21 -0.46
C PHE A 152 -8.95 10.71 -1.34
N TYR A 153 -9.99 10.13 -0.76
CA TYR A 153 -11.22 9.81 -1.47
C TYR A 153 -11.84 11.07 -2.07
N ALA A 154 -12.04 12.12 -1.27
CA ALA A 154 -12.57 13.39 -1.75
C ALA A 154 -11.68 14.03 -2.83
N LEU A 155 -10.36 13.99 -2.65
CA LEU A 155 -9.40 14.55 -3.58
C LEU A 155 -9.37 13.81 -4.93
N LEU A 156 -9.30 12.47 -4.90
CA LEU A 156 -9.30 11.64 -6.11
C LEU A 156 -10.63 11.71 -6.85
N GLU A 157 -11.74 11.76 -6.12
CA GLU A 157 -13.05 11.92 -6.72
C GLU A 157 -13.21 13.28 -7.39
N TYR A 158 -12.76 14.35 -6.71
CA TYR A 158 -12.74 15.69 -7.28
C TYR A 158 -11.84 15.78 -8.52
N SER A 159 -10.65 15.17 -8.51
CA SER A 159 -9.76 15.17 -9.67
C SER A 159 -10.37 14.43 -10.87
N ARG A 160 -11.07 13.32 -10.63
CA ARG A 160 -11.78 12.59 -11.68
C ARG A 160 -12.93 13.42 -12.26
N PHE A 161 -13.69 14.09 -11.41
CA PHE A 161 -14.78 14.96 -11.83
C PHE A 161 -14.29 16.09 -12.76
N LEU A 162 -13.16 16.73 -12.42
CA LEU A 162 -12.58 17.80 -13.26
C LEU A 162 -12.13 17.28 -14.63
N ILE A 163 -11.40 16.15 -14.66
CA ILE A 163 -10.84 15.60 -15.90
C ILE A 163 -11.94 15.10 -16.84
N LEU A 164 -13.02 14.53 -16.31
CA LEU A 164 -14.13 14.03 -17.12
C LEU A 164 -15.02 15.13 -17.71
N ARG A 165 -14.90 16.38 -17.23
CA ARG A 165 -15.66 17.53 -17.73
C ARG A 165 -14.90 18.38 -18.78
N THR A 166 -13.59 18.19 -18.91
CA THR A 166 -12.71 18.89 -19.86
C THR A 166 -12.42 18.03 -21.09
#